data_AF-Q0RMN3-F1
#
_entry.id   AF-Q0RMN3-F1
#
_cell.length_a   1.000
_cell.length_b   1.000
_cell.length_c   1.000
_cell.angle_alpha   90.00
_cell.angle_beta   90.00
_cell.angle_gamma   90.00
#
_symmetry.space_group_name_H-M   'P 1'
#
loop_
_entity.id
_entity.type
_entity.pdbx_description
1 polymer ?
#
loop_
_entity_poly.entity_id
_entity_poly.type
_entity_poly.pdbx_seq_one_letter_code
_entity_poly.pdbx_strand_id
1 'polypeptide(L)'
;MSVFDTPSRIVATLELVTGNARIIATSRGDTVVDVRPTNPNDDSDVQAASQTRVDYADGALLVRGPRTHWLDFSRRTRSVDVTIELPVGSRVACDASLADVTSVGELGECQVKTSVGAIRLERCGPVRLHTGGGHVAVDSVAGNADVSTGIGSVRIGAVDGDAVVRNSNGATQIGAAAGRVEVRNSNGDIDIDRAVAGVNAQTANGSIRVGGVVDGTVSLRTSTGDVEVGVAAGTAARLDVHTGHGHVRDELGGAEAGKADRRAEIRARTSFGDIRVHRA
;
A
#
# COMPACT_ATOMS: atom_id res chain seq x y z
N MET A 1 -1.47 11.78 28.25
CA MET A 1 -2.41 12.49 27.35
C MET A 1 -2.01 13.95 27.25
N SER A 2 -1.74 14.42 26.02
CA SER A 2 -1.43 15.81 25.68
C SER A 2 -2.48 16.34 24.70
N VAL A 3 -2.94 17.57 24.88
CA VAL A 3 -3.97 18.20 24.04
C VAL A 3 -3.43 19.51 23.49
N PHE A 4 -3.59 19.74 22.19
CA PHE A 4 -3.13 20.92 21.48
C PHE A 4 -4.27 21.52 20.66
N ASP A 5 -4.39 22.84 20.64
CA ASP A 5 -5.35 23.53 19.78
C ASP A 5 -4.82 23.56 18.33
N THR A 6 -5.54 22.93 17.41
CA THR A 6 -5.11 22.71 16.02
C THR A 6 -6.27 22.94 15.05
N PRO A 7 -6.74 24.19 14.89
CA PRO A 7 -7.89 24.50 14.04
C PRO A 7 -7.62 24.26 12.54
N SER A 8 -6.35 24.06 12.17
CA SER A 8 -5.90 23.75 10.82
C SER A 8 -5.19 22.40 10.75
N ARG A 9 -5.06 21.86 9.53
CA ARG A 9 -4.30 20.63 9.24
C ARG A 9 -2.88 20.74 9.75
N ILE A 10 -2.37 19.67 10.36
CA ILE A 10 -1.02 19.61 10.93
C ILE A 10 -0.13 18.63 10.16
N VAL A 11 1.16 18.65 10.51
CA VAL A 11 2.11 17.59 10.15
C VAL A 11 2.44 16.80 11.40
N ALA A 12 2.06 15.53 11.44
CA ALA A 12 2.35 14.62 12.55
C ALA A 12 3.51 13.70 12.19
N THR A 13 4.60 13.80 12.94
CA THR A 13 5.78 12.94 12.82
C THR A 13 5.87 12.02 14.01
N LEU A 14 5.90 10.70 13.78
CA LEU A 14 6.07 9.67 14.79
C LEU A 14 7.41 8.98 14.56
N GLU A 15 8.24 8.93 15.59
CA GLU A 15 9.48 8.16 15.63
C GLU A 15 9.37 7.13 16.76
N LEU A 16 9.10 5.87 16.42
CA LEU A 16 8.89 4.80 17.39
C LEU A 16 9.89 3.66 17.16
N VAL A 17 10.24 2.93 18.21
CA VAL A 17 11.04 1.71 18.05
C VAL A 17 10.12 0.50 18.00
N THR A 18 9.31 0.29 19.04
CA THR A 18 8.41 -0.86 19.16
C THR A 18 7.02 -0.39 19.61
N GLY A 19 5.97 -0.97 19.04
CA GLY A 19 4.61 -0.85 19.57
C GLY A 19 3.54 -0.61 18.51
N ASN A 20 2.58 0.25 18.80
CA ASN A 20 1.44 0.48 17.90
C ASN A 20 1.20 1.98 17.71
N ALA A 21 1.00 2.40 16.46
CA ALA A 21 0.57 3.75 16.12
C ALA A 21 -0.86 3.71 15.57
N ARG A 22 -1.78 4.39 16.25
CA ARG A 22 -3.17 4.56 15.82
C ARG A 22 -3.44 6.02 15.54
N ILE A 23 -3.67 6.36 14.27
CA ILE A 23 -4.02 7.72 13.84
C ILE A 23 -5.52 7.78 13.53
N ILE A 24 -6.22 8.73 14.14
CA ILE A 24 -7.66 8.92 13.96
C ILE A 24 -7.88 10.33 13.44
N ALA A 25 -8.27 10.45 12.18
CA ALA A 25 -8.54 11.72 11.52
C ALA A 25 -10.04 12.03 11.52
N THR A 26 -10.43 13.07 12.26
CA THR A 26 -11.83 13.51 12.36
C THR A 26 -11.96 15.01 12.14
N SER A 27 -13.19 15.51 11.96
CA SER A 27 -13.48 16.95 11.80
C SER A 27 -13.39 17.70 13.15
N ARG A 28 -12.27 17.51 13.84
CA ARG A 28 -11.94 18.13 15.12
C ARG A 28 -11.03 19.35 14.92
N GLY A 29 -11.08 20.29 15.86
CA GLY A 29 -10.23 21.48 15.87
C GLY A 29 -9.03 21.38 16.83
N ASP A 30 -8.81 20.23 17.43
CA ASP A 30 -7.75 19.96 18.39
C ASP A 30 -6.99 18.69 18.01
N THR A 31 -5.81 18.50 18.59
CA THR A 31 -5.03 17.29 18.45
C THR A 31 -4.76 16.69 19.81
N VAL A 32 -5.15 15.43 19.97
CA VAL A 32 -4.99 14.67 21.21
C VAL A 32 -3.98 13.58 20.96
N VAL A 33 -2.95 13.53 21.78
CA VAL A 33 -1.95 12.46 21.78
C VAL A 33 -2.04 11.72 23.09
N ASP A 34 -2.32 10.43 23.00
CA ASP A 34 -2.28 9.53 24.14
C ASP A 34 -1.18 8.50 23.94
N VAL A 35 -0.29 8.41 24.93
CA VAL A 35 0.84 7.47 24.93
C VAL A 35 0.68 6.58 26.14
N ARG A 36 0.61 5.26 25.89
CA ARG A 36 0.46 4.25 26.92
C ARG A 36 1.51 3.16 26.75
N PRO A 37 1.92 2.48 27.84
CA PRO A 37 2.66 1.24 27.71
C PRO A 37 1.77 0.19 27.02
N THR A 38 2.33 -0.59 26.11
CA THR A 38 1.58 -1.70 25.49
C THR A 38 1.20 -2.74 26.56
N ASN A 39 2.13 -3.07 27.48
CA ASN A 39 1.83 -3.86 28.67
C ASN A 39 2.06 -3.05 29.96
N PRO A 40 1.02 -2.68 30.71
CA PRO A 40 1.17 -1.90 31.94
C PRO A 40 1.84 -2.68 33.10
N ASN A 41 1.95 -4.01 32.99
CA ASN A 41 2.65 -4.85 33.96
C ASN A 41 4.12 -5.08 33.58
N ASP A 42 4.60 -4.52 32.46
CA ASP A 42 6.00 -4.56 32.06
C ASP A 42 6.66 -3.22 32.37
N ASP A 43 7.56 -3.21 33.34
CA ASP A 43 8.29 -2.00 33.77
C ASP A 43 9.04 -1.32 32.61
N SER A 44 9.46 -2.09 31.60
CA SER A 44 10.17 -1.54 30.44
C SER A 44 9.24 -0.82 29.47
N ASP A 45 8.01 -1.30 29.31
CA ASP A 45 6.96 -0.61 28.54
C ASP A 45 6.49 0.64 29.28
N VAL A 46 6.28 0.55 30.60
CA VAL A 46 5.91 1.70 31.45
C VAL A 46 6.98 2.78 31.38
N GLN A 47 8.26 2.40 31.51
CA GLN A 47 9.38 3.32 31.35
C GLN A 47 9.41 3.93 29.94
N ALA A 48 9.23 3.11 28.89
CA ALA A 48 9.24 3.59 27.53
C ALA A 48 8.14 4.61 27.24
N ALA A 49 6.92 4.36 27.73
CA ALA A 49 5.81 5.30 27.61
C ALA A 49 6.10 6.61 28.34
N SER A 50 6.66 6.55 29.56
CA SER A 50 7.02 7.75 30.34
C SER A 50 8.15 8.59 29.72
N GLN A 51 9.03 7.95 28.93
CA GLN A 51 10.14 8.61 28.26
C GLN A 51 9.79 9.12 26.86
N THR A 52 8.60 8.77 26.35
CA THR A 52 8.12 9.23 25.06
C THR A 52 7.80 10.72 25.15
N ARG A 53 8.41 11.50 24.25
CA ARG A 53 8.21 12.95 24.19
C ARG A 53 7.17 13.29 23.15
N VAL A 54 6.28 14.22 23.50
CA VAL A 54 5.25 14.75 22.62
C VAL A 54 5.42 16.25 22.59
N ASP A 55 5.94 16.76 21.47
CA ASP A 55 6.19 18.18 21.25
C ASP A 55 5.26 18.67 20.13
N TYR A 56 4.70 19.87 20.30
CA TYR A 56 3.90 20.51 19.27
C TYR A 56 4.30 21.98 19.16
N ALA A 57 4.67 22.41 17.97
CA ALA A 57 5.00 23.80 17.66
C ALA A 57 4.69 24.10 16.19
N ASP A 58 4.13 25.27 15.91
CA ASP A 58 3.94 25.81 14.55
C ASP A 58 3.25 24.83 13.56
N GLY A 59 2.24 24.08 14.02
CA GLY A 59 1.54 23.12 13.16
C GLY A 59 2.25 21.78 12.95
N ALA A 60 3.38 21.55 13.61
CA ALA A 60 4.13 20.30 13.58
C ALA A 60 4.04 19.58 14.93
N LEU A 61 3.49 18.37 14.91
CA LEU A 61 3.47 17.45 16.05
C LEU A 61 4.63 16.46 15.90
N LEU A 62 5.45 16.32 16.94
CA LEU A 62 6.51 15.31 17.02
C LEU A 62 6.24 14.39 18.21
N VAL A 63 6.04 13.09 17.93
CA VAL A 63 5.99 12.04 18.94
C VAL A 63 7.25 11.20 18.81
N ARG A 64 8.14 11.27 19.79
CA ARG A 64 9.41 10.54 19.79
C ARG A 64 9.46 9.56 20.96
N GLY A 65 9.47 8.27 20.63
CA GLY A 65 9.72 7.19 21.58
C GLY A 65 11.19 7.16 22.06
N PRO A 66 11.47 6.41 23.13
CA PRO A 66 12.83 6.25 23.64
C PRO A 66 13.71 5.55 22.61
N ARG A 67 14.94 6.04 22.45
CA ARG A 67 15.94 5.37 21.61
C ARG A 67 16.46 4.14 22.34
N THR A 68 16.41 2.99 21.68
CA THR A 68 17.11 1.78 22.17
C THR A 68 18.58 1.85 21.79
N HIS A 69 19.47 1.54 22.73
CA HIS A 69 20.89 1.39 22.45
C HIS A 69 21.13 0.05 21.71
N TRP A 70 21.84 0.09 20.58
CA TRP A 70 22.27 -1.04 19.75
C TRP A 70 23.01 -2.26 20.39
N LEU A 71 23.30 -2.26 21.69
CA LEU A 71 23.98 -3.33 22.47
C LEU A 71 23.09 -3.80 23.63
N ASP A 72 21.80 -3.47 23.62
CA ASP A 72 20.90 -3.93 24.65
C ASP A 72 20.44 -5.38 24.36
N PHE A 73 21.12 -6.35 25.00
CA PHE A 73 20.77 -7.78 24.98
C PHE A 73 19.66 -8.15 25.97
N SER A 74 18.96 -7.16 26.53
CA SER A 74 17.87 -7.40 27.49
C SER A 74 16.59 -7.87 26.79
N ARG A 75 15.78 -8.72 27.46
CA ARG A 75 14.46 -9.19 26.99
C ARG A 75 13.34 -8.15 27.09
N ARG A 76 13.70 -6.87 27.22
CA ARG A 76 12.76 -5.76 27.45
C ARG A 76 12.12 -5.31 26.14
N THR A 77 10.80 -5.37 26.06
CA THR A 77 10.01 -5.04 24.87
C THR A 77 10.01 -3.55 24.57
N ARG A 78 9.91 -2.70 25.60
CA ARG A 78 9.85 -1.23 25.49
C ARG A 78 8.82 -0.75 24.47
N SER A 79 7.68 -1.44 24.46
CA SER A 79 6.60 -1.24 23.53
C SER A 79 5.66 -0.13 23.99
N VAL A 80 5.29 0.76 23.07
CA VAL A 80 4.39 1.88 23.35
C VAL A 80 3.21 1.89 22.39
N ASP A 81 2.02 2.11 22.94
CA ASP A 81 0.81 2.36 22.17
C ASP A 81 0.57 3.86 22.10
N VAL A 82 0.67 4.40 20.90
CA VAL A 82 0.46 5.83 20.62
C VAL A 82 -0.83 5.98 19.83
N THR A 83 -1.80 6.68 20.43
CA THR A 83 -3.02 7.12 19.73
C THR A 83 -2.95 8.60 19.48
N ILE A 84 -3.09 9.00 18.22
CA ILE A 84 -3.14 10.40 17.80
C ILE A 84 -4.48 10.65 17.15
N GLU A 85 -5.26 11.54 17.73
CA GLU A 85 -6.49 12.02 17.14
C GLU A 85 -6.25 13.44 16.61
N LEU A 86 -6.43 13.66 15.31
CA LEU A 86 -6.04 14.91 14.62
C LEU A 86 -7.08 15.36 13.58
N PRO A 87 -7.01 16.62 13.11
CA PRO A 87 -7.90 17.14 12.07
C PRO A 87 -7.76 16.39 10.73
N VAL A 88 -8.87 16.16 10.02
CA VAL A 88 -8.88 15.55 8.68
C VAL A 88 -7.93 16.25 7.69
N GLY A 89 -7.28 15.44 6.85
CA GLY A 89 -6.34 15.92 5.84
C GLY A 89 -4.97 16.32 6.38
N SER A 90 -4.68 16.08 7.67
CA SER A 90 -3.34 16.23 8.23
C SER A 90 -2.36 15.24 7.61
N ARG A 91 -1.10 15.64 7.49
CA ARG A 91 -0.02 14.82 6.94
C ARG A 91 0.59 13.97 8.04
N VAL A 92 0.95 12.73 7.72
CA VAL A 92 1.54 11.79 8.69
C VAL A 92 2.84 11.25 8.15
N ALA A 93 3.91 11.41 8.92
CA ALA A 93 5.17 10.74 8.72
C ALA A 93 5.41 9.80 9.92
N CYS A 94 5.58 8.51 9.68
CA CYS A 94 5.84 7.52 10.72
C CYS A 94 7.10 6.73 10.37
N ASP A 95 8.12 6.82 11.21
CA ASP A 95 9.29 5.94 11.19
C ASP A 95 9.22 5.05 12.42
N ALA A 96 9.01 3.75 12.18
CA ALA A 96 8.95 2.74 13.20
C ALA A 96 9.91 1.58 12.88
N SER A 97 10.37 0.84 13.89
CA SER A 97 11.14 -0.39 13.64
C SER A 97 10.25 -1.62 13.68
N LEU A 98 9.52 -1.82 14.78
CA LEU A 98 8.69 -2.97 15.08
C LEU A 98 7.30 -2.47 15.50
N ALA A 99 6.52 -1.97 14.56
CA ALA A 99 5.22 -1.41 14.89
C ALA A 99 4.15 -1.57 13.81
N ASP A 100 2.93 -1.82 14.28
CA ASP A 100 1.74 -1.76 13.46
C ASP A 100 1.25 -0.30 13.39
N VAL A 101 0.91 0.13 12.18
CA VAL A 101 0.41 1.49 11.93
C VAL A 101 -0.99 1.38 11.37
N THR A 102 -1.95 1.95 12.10
CA THR A 102 -3.35 1.98 11.70
C THR A 102 -3.82 3.42 11.54
N SER A 103 -4.56 3.71 10.47
CA SER A 103 -5.29 4.96 10.34
C SER A 103 -6.79 4.74 10.13
N VAL A 104 -7.58 5.63 10.72
CA VAL A 104 -9.02 5.73 10.55
C VAL A 104 -9.36 7.15 10.15
N GLY A 105 -10.27 7.31 9.19
CA GLY A 105 -10.63 8.61 8.62
C GLY A 105 -9.74 9.04 7.46
N GLU A 106 -9.90 10.31 7.04
CA GLU A 106 -9.21 10.87 5.88
C GLU A 106 -7.94 11.61 6.30
N LEU A 107 -6.79 11.03 5.95
CA LEU A 107 -5.48 11.65 6.08
C LEU A 107 -5.07 12.35 4.78
N GLY A 108 -4.16 13.31 4.91
CA GLY A 108 -3.48 13.91 3.78
C GLY A 108 -2.38 12.98 3.24
N GLU A 109 -1.22 13.55 2.94
CA GLU A 109 -0.05 12.77 2.54
C GLU A 109 0.45 11.88 3.70
N CYS A 110 0.69 10.60 3.42
CA CYS A 110 1.15 9.63 4.39
C CYS A 110 2.46 8.98 3.97
N GLN A 111 3.50 9.16 4.78
CA GLN A 111 4.77 8.46 4.64
C GLN A 111 4.96 7.54 5.83
N VAL A 112 5.00 6.22 5.59
CA VAL A 112 5.18 5.23 6.65
C VAL A 112 6.35 4.34 6.31
N LYS A 113 7.31 4.25 7.22
CA LYS A 113 8.45 3.35 7.15
C LYS A 113 8.43 2.47 8.39
N THR A 114 8.36 1.16 8.18
CA THR A 114 8.51 0.17 9.24
C THR A 114 9.52 -0.89 8.84
N SER A 115 10.22 -1.51 9.78
CA SER A 115 11.05 -2.68 9.46
C SER A 115 10.21 -3.94 9.53
N VAL A 116 9.36 -4.06 10.55
CA VAL A 116 8.38 -5.12 10.72
C VAL A 116 7.10 -4.55 11.32
N GLY A 117 5.96 -4.90 10.75
CA GLY A 117 4.63 -4.50 11.21
C GLY A 117 3.66 -4.28 10.06
N ALA A 118 2.38 -4.47 10.36
CA ALA A 118 1.29 -4.25 9.42
C ALA A 118 1.00 -2.75 9.29
N ILE A 119 0.74 -2.31 8.06
CA ILE A 119 0.29 -0.95 7.76
C ILE A 119 -1.14 -1.06 7.26
N ARG A 120 -2.10 -0.50 7.99
CA ARG A 120 -3.50 -0.41 7.58
C ARG A 120 -3.93 1.05 7.52
N LEU A 121 -4.22 1.56 6.32
CA LEU A 121 -4.69 2.92 6.12
C LEU A 121 -6.09 2.92 5.48
N GLU A 122 -7.03 3.67 6.03
CA GLU A 122 -8.38 3.73 5.48
C GLU A 122 -8.44 4.66 4.26
N ARG A 123 -8.38 5.99 4.46
CA ARG A 123 -8.35 6.97 3.37
C ARG A 123 -7.16 7.89 3.54
N CYS A 124 -6.37 8.02 2.49
CA CYS A 124 -5.21 8.91 2.48
C CYS A 124 -5.15 9.69 1.17
N GLY A 125 -4.44 10.82 1.18
CA GLY A 125 -3.91 11.43 -0.03
C GLY A 125 -2.79 10.58 -0.64
N PRO A 126 -1.74 11.19 -1.21
CA PRO A 126 -0.59 10.43 -1.71
C PRO A 126 0.08 9.62 -0.60
N VAL A 127 0.46 8.38 -0.90
CA VAL A 127 1.10 7.48 0.07
C VAL A 127 2.47 7.01 -0.38
N ARG A 128 3.42 6.96 0.57
CA ARG A 128 4.71 6.30 0.41
C ARG A 128 4.93 5.35 1.59
N LEU A 129 4.79 4.06 1.32
CA LEU A 129 4.84 3.01 2.34
C LEU A 129 6.04 2.11 2.11
N HIS A 130 6.84 1.89 3.14
CA HIS A 130 7.95 0.97 3.14
C HIS A 130 7.87 0.04 4.35
N THR A 131 7.82 -1.28 4.13
CA THR A 131 7.88 -2.28 5.19
C THR A 131 8.88 -3.39 4.85
N GLY A 132 9.72 -3.80 5.80
CA GLY A 132 10.56 -4.99 5.60
C GLY A 132 9.75 -6.28 5.70
N GLY A 133 8.75 -6.33 6.58
CA GLY A 133 7.88 -7.48 6.79
C GLY A 133 6.55 -7.09 7.44
N GLY A 134 5.43 -7.41 6.81
CA GLY A 134 4.09 -7.14 7.31
C GLY A 134 3.10 -6.91 6.18
N HIS A 135 1.82 -7.06 6.51
CA HIS A 135 0.75 -6.83 5.55
C HIS A 135 0.53 -5.33 5.36
N VAL A 136 0.37 -4.91 4.10
CA VAL A 136 0.00 -3.53 3.77
C VAL A 136 -1.42 -3.54 3.22
N ALA A 137 -2.32 -2.79 3.84
CA ALA A 137 -3.69 -2.62 3.40
C ALA A 137 -4.01 -1.12 3.33
N VAL A 138 -4.41 -0.63 2.16
CA VAL A 138 -4.88 0.74 1.97
C VAL A 138 -6.23 0.70 1.29
N ASP A 139 -7.29 1.25 1.89
CA ASP A 139 -8.62 1.15 1.29
C ASP A 139 -8.79 2.15 0.13
N SER A 140 -8.36 3.41 0.29
CA SER A 140 -8.40 4.43 -0.78
C SER A 140 -7.25 5.42 -0.73
N VAL A 141 -6.70 5.74 -1.90
CA VAL A 141 -5.60 6.70 -2.11
C VAL A 141 -6.04 7.81 -3.09
N ALA A 142 -6.25 9.01 -2.57
CA ALA A 142 -6.50 10.22 -3.35
C ALA A 142 -5.18 10.82 -3.85
N GLY A 143 -4.60 10.18 -4.88
CA GLY A 143 -3.32 10.56 -5.46
C GLY A 143 -2.48 9.34 -5.85
N ASN A 144 -1.16 9.48 -5.77
CA ASN A 144 -0.23 8.40 -6.13
C ASN A 144 0.06 7.48 -4.94
N ALA A 145 0.22 6.19 -5.20
CA ALA A 145 0.65 5.18 -4.23
C ALA A 145 2.02 4.62 -4.59
N ASP A 146 2.99 4.73 -3.68
CA ASP A 146 4.30 4.06 -3.76
C ASP A 146 4.44 3.11 -2.58
N VAL A 147 4.39 1.81 -2.82
CA VAL A 147 4.41 0.77 -1.80
C VAL A 147 5.57 -0.19 -2.06
N SER A 148 6.45 -0.34 -1.07
CA SER A 148 7.55 -1.28 -1.08
C SER A 148 7.47 -2.19 0.13
N THR A 149 7.33 -3.49 -0.09
CA THR A 149 7.35 -4.51 0.98
C THR A 149 8.36 -5.62 0.68
N GLY A 150 9.04 -6.10 1.73
CA GLY A 150 9.88 -7.29 1.63
C GLY A 150 9.03 -8.56 1.70
N ILE A 151 8.27 -8.72 2.78
CA ILE A 151 7.48 -9.93 3.06
C ILE A 151 6.08 -9.53 3.50
N GLY A 152 5.05 -10.07 2.87
CA GLY A 152 3.66 -9.85 3.25
C GLY A 152 2.77 -9.63 2.03
N SER A 153 1.46 -9.64 2.26
CA SER A 153 0.51 -9.28 1.20
C SER A 153 0.29 -7.77 1.14
N VAL A 154 0.08 -7.27 -0.07
CA VAL A 154 -0.30 -5.88 -0.32
C VAL A 154 -1.73 -5.87 -0.85
N ARG A 155 -2.60 -5.06 -0.25
CA ARG A 155 -3.95 -4.80 -0.73
C ARG A 155 -4.14 -3.29 -0.84
N ILE A 156 -4.48 -2.82 -2.03
CA ILE A 156 -4.85 -1.43 -2.28
C ILE A 156 -6.25 -1.43 -2.91
N GLY A 157 -7.22 -0.77 -2.30
CA GLY A 157 -8.60 -0.74 -2.79
C GLY A 157 -8.76 0.13 -4.03
N ALA A 158 -8.67 1.46 -3.87
CA ALA A 158 -8.76 2.41 -4.97
C ALA A 158 -7.59 3.41 -4.98
N VAL A 159 -7.09 3.74 -6.16
CA VAL A 159 -6.04 4.74 -6.39
C VAL A 159 -6.46 5.70 -7.50
N ASP A 160 -6.57 6.98 -7.19
CA ASP A 160 -6.95 8.02 -8.16
C ASP A 160 -5.81 8.41 -9.12
N GLY A 161 -4.56 8.17 -8.71
CA GLY A 161 -3.35 8.42 -9.50
C GLY A 161 -2.61 7.15 -9.90
N ASP A 162 -1.29 7.26 -9.99
CA ASP A 162 -0.41 6.14 -10.33
C ASP A 162 -0.15 5.24 -9.12
N ALA A 163 -0.08 3.93 -9.34
CA ALA A 163 0.21 2.93 -8.32
C ALA A 163 1.50 2.18 -8.65
N VAL A 164 2.52 2.33 -7.82
CA VAL A 164 3.80 1.62 -7.92
C VAL A 164 3.93 0.69 -6.72
N VAL A 165 3.95 -0.61 -6.96
CA VAL A 165 4.07 -1.63 -5.91
C VAL A 165 5.28 -2.52 -6.16
N ARG A 166 6.15 -2.65 -5.16
CA ARG A 166 7.27 -3.58 -5.15
C ARG A 166 7.10 -4.53 -3.98
N ASN A 167 6.96 -5.82 -4.28
CA ASN A 167 6.85 -6.85 -3.26
C ASN A 167 7.89 -7.95 -3.53
N SER A 168 8.64 -8.38 -2.52
CA SER A 168 9.51 -9.55 -2.73
C SER A 168 8.72 -10.85 -2.56
N ASN A 169 7.91 -10.97 -1.49
CA ASN A 169 7.16 -12.19 -1.20
C ASN A 169 5.75 -11.88 -0.70
N GLY A 170 4.75 -12.34 -1.45
CA GLY A 170 3.33 -12.29 -1.08
C GLY A 170 2.44 -11.83 -2.24
N ALA A 171 1.14 -12.04 -2.09
CA ALA A 171 0.17 -11.60 -3.09
C ALA A 171 0.00 -10.08 -3.07
N THR A 172 -0.16 -9.49 -4.25
CA THR A 172 -0.47 -8.08 -4.44
C THR A 172 -1.85 -7.96 -5.07
N GLN A 173 -2.77 -7.28 -4.40
CA GLN A 173 -4.13 -7.02 -4.88
C GLN A 173 -4.34 -5.51 -5.03
N ILE A 174 -4.78 -5.07 -6.19
CA ILE A 174 -5.15 -3.68 -6.48
C ILE A 174 -6.59 -3.70 -7.03
N GLY A 175 -7.52 -3.04 -6.38
CA GLY A 175 -8.90 -2.98 -6.86
C GLY A 175 -9.03 -2.11 -8.10
N ALA A 176 -9.02 -0.80 -7.93
CA ALA A 176 -9.15 0.15 -9.04
C ALA A 176 -7.99 1.14 -9.07
N ALA A 177 -7.41 1.36 -10.25
CA ALA A 177 -6.43 2.42 -10.48
C ALA A 177 -6.82 3.28 -11.69
N ALA A 178 -6.96 4.58 -11.47
CA ALA A 178 -7.25 5.54 -12.53
C ALA A 178 -5.98 5.95 -13.32
N GLY A 179 -4.81 5.96 -12.67
CA GLY A 179 -3.51 6.16 -13.31
C GLY A 179 -2.86 4.86 -13.80
N ARG A 180 -1.54 4.93 -14.02
CA ARG A 180 -0.72 3.81 -14.45
C ARG A 180 -0.41 2.90 -13.25
N VAL A 181 -0.51 1.60 -13.48
CA VAL A 181 -0.15 0.58 -12.48
C VAL A 181 1.20 -0.04 -12.85
N GLU A 182 2.17 0.01 -11.94
CA GLU A 182 3.43 -0.73 -12.03
C GLU A 182 3.57 -1.66 -10.82
N VAL A 183 3.53 -2.97 -11.05
CA VAL A 183 3.71 -3.97 -10.00
C VAL A 183 4.92 -4.84 -10.33
N ARG A 184 5.84 -4.95 -9.36
CA ARG A 184 6.98 -5.87 -9.44
C ARG A 184 6.96 -6.77 -8.21
N ASN A 185 6.56 -8.01 -8.42
CA ASN A 185 6.67 -9.08 -7.44
C ASN A 185 7.90 -9.95 -7.75
N SER A 186 8.52 -10.55 -6.73
CA SER A 186 9.42 -11.69 -6.98
C SER A 186 8.63 -12.99 -6.87
N ASN A 187 7.91 -13.18 -5.76
CA ASN A 187 7.09 -14.37 -5.53
C ASN A 187 5.70 -13.96 -5.02
N GLY A 188 4.66 -14.48 -5.65
CA GLY A 188 3.27 -14.25 -5.30
C GLY A 188 2.46 -13.73 -6.48
N ASP A 189 1.15 -13.94 -6.37
CA ASP A 189 0.20 -13.56 -7.41
C ASP A 189 -0.01 -12.05 -7.44
N ILE A 190 -0.33 -11.54 -8.62
CA ILE A 190 -0.71 -10.15 -8.84
C ILE A 190 -2.16 -10.17 -9.34
N ASP A 191 -3.04 -9.49 -8.62
CA ASP A 191 -4.44 -9.30 -9.00
C ASP A 191 -4.74 -7.81 -9.11
N ILE A 192 -5.26 -7.39 -10.26
CA ILE A 192 -5.63 -6.01 -10.55
C ILE A 192 -7.05 -6.02 -11.10
N ASP A 193 -8.06 -5.62 -10.33
CA ASP A 193 -9.46 -5.75 -10.79
C ASP A 193 -9.73 -4.82 -11.98
N ARG A 194 -9.29 -3.55 -11.90
CA ARG A 194 -9.52 -2.56 -12.95
C ARG A 194 -8.39 -1.54 -13.08
N ALA A 195 -7.89 -1.36 -14.30
CA ALA A 195 -6.88 -0.35 -14.63
C ALA A 195 -7.32 0.51 -15.83
N VAL A 196 -7.18 1.84 -15.68
CA VAL A 196 -7.63 2.80 -16.70
C VAL A 196 -6.51 3.23 -17.65
N ALA A 197 -5.33 3.61 -17.16
CA ALA A 197 -4.26 4.21 -17.97
C ALA A 197 -3.11 3.27 -18.38
N GLY A 198 -3.27 1.95 -18.12
CA GLY A 198 -2.30 0.92 -18.47
C GLY A 198 -1.66 0.22 -17.27
N VAL A 199 -1.04 -0.93 -17.53
CA VAL A 199 -0.51 -1.84 -16.51
C VAL A 199 0.86 -2.36 -16.94
N ASN A 200 1.81 -2.35 -16.02
CA ASN A 200 3.07 -3.09 -16.13
C ASN A 200 3.22 -3.98 -14.90
N ALA A 201 2.90 -5.27 -15.04
CA ALA A 201 2.98 -6.24 -13.96
C ALA A 201 4.04 -7.30 -14.26
N GLN A 202 4.94 -7.52 -13.32
CA GLN A 202 5.98 -8.54 -13.42
C GLN A 202 6.03 -9.35 -12.13
N THR A 203 6.06 -10.67 -12.25
CA THR A 203 6.39 -11.59 -11.15
C THR A 203 7.38 -12.65 -11.63
N ALA A 204 8.21 -13.21 -10.75
CA ALA A 204 9.03 -14.37 -11.16
C ALA A 204 8.22 -15.65 -11.01
N ASN A 205 7.55 -15.82 -9.87
CA ASN A 205 6.71 -16.97 -9.57
C ASN A 205 5.35 -16.49 -9.05
N GLY A 206 4.29 -16.75 -9.82
CA GLY A 206 2.93 -16.36 -9.49
C GLY A 206 2.11 -16.09 -10.75
N SER A 207 0.80 -16.18 -10.59
CA SER A 207 -0.15 -15.86 -11.64
C SER A 207 -0.41 -14.35 -11.66
N ILE A 208 -0.70 -13.82 -12.85
CA ILE A 208 -1.06 -12.41 -13.04
C ILE A 208 -2.49 -12.36 -13.57
N ARG A 209 -3.40 -11.76 -12.80
CA ARG A 209 -4.78 -11.49 -13.19
C ARG A 209 -4.97 -9.98 -13.33
N VAL A 210 -5.50 -9.56 -14.47
CA VAL A 210 -5.99 -8.20 -14.68
C VAL A 210 -7.44 -8.31 -15.11
N GLY A 211 -8.38 -7.94 -14.24
CA GLY A 211 -9.82 -8.11 -14.45
C GLY A 211 -10.36 -7.25 -15.58
N GLY A 212 -9.85 -6.04 -15.77
CA GLY A 212 -10.32 -5.17 -16.84
C GLY A 212 -9.38 -4.01 -17.16
N VAL A 213 -8.94 -3.95 -18.41
CA VAL A 213 -8.18 -2.81 -18.94
C VAL A 213 -9.05 -1.96 -19.87
N VAL A 214 -9.02 -0.65 -19.64
CA VAL A 214 -9.78 0.33 -20.42
C VAL A 214 -8.97 0.95 -21.55
N ASP A 215 -7.72 1.34 -21.29
CA ASP A 215 -6.86 2.03 -22.27
C ASP A 215 -5.37 1.83 -21.99
N GLY A 216 -4.54 2.12 -22.98
CA GLY A 216 -3.08 2.15 -22.85
C GLY A 216 -2.38 0.80 -23.07
N THR A 217 -1.14 0.72 -22.58
CA THR A 217 -0.30 -0.48 -22.75
C THR A 217 -0.37 -1.36 -21.51
N VAL A 218 -0.55 -2.66 -21.74
CA VAL A 218 -0.60 -3.72 -20.74
C VAL A 218 0.60 -4.63 -20.99
N SER A 219 1.57 -4.64 -20.10
CA SER A 219 2.75 -5.51 -20.15
C SER A 219 2.72 -6.44 -18.95
N LEU A 220 2.48 -7.72 -19.17
CA LEU A 220 2.42 -8.74 -18.12
C LEU A 220 3.52 -9.76 -18.36
N ARG A 221 4.33 -10.03 -17.34
CA ARG A 221 5.42 -10.99 -17.42
C ARG A 221 5.48 -11.86 -16.17
N THR A 222 5.38 -13.17 -16.35
CA THR A 222 5.68 -14.14 -15.31
C THR A 222 6.66 -15.19 -15.82
N SER A 223 7.49 -15.80 -14.96
CA SER A 223 8.28 -16.97 -15.40
C SER A 223 7.49 -18.25 -15.21
N THR A 224 6.81 -18.38 -14.07
CA THR A 224 5.95 -19.51 -13.74
C THR A 224 4.63 -19.01 -13.20
N GLY A 225 3.54 -19.35 -13.88
CA GLY A 225 2.18 -18.96 -13.52
C GLY A 225 1.34 -18.61 -14.73
N ASP A 226 0.04 -18.57 -14.52
CA ASP A 226 -0.94 -18.25 -15.55
C ASP A 226 -1.09 -16.73 -15.69
N VAL A 227 -1.44 -16.28 -16.89
CA VAL A 227 -1.75 -14.87 -17.13
C VAL A 227 -3.17 -14.75 -17.63
N GLU A 228 -3.98 -13.97 -16.91
CA GLU A 228 -5.36 -13.68 -17.28
C GLU A 228 -5.55 -12.18 -17.49
N VAL A 229 -6.11 -11.80 -18.65
CA VAL A 229 -6.36 -10.41 -19.00
C VAL A 229 -7.78 -10.22 -19.50
N GLY A 230 -8.54 -9.41 -18.78
CA GLY A 230 -9.84 -8.90 -19.21
C GLY A 230 -9.70 -7.59 -19.96
N VAL A 231 -10.40 -7.47 -21.09
CA VAL A 231 -10.47 -6.26 -21.89
C VAL A 231 -11.86 -5.66 -21.79
N ALA A 232 -11.94 -4.38 -21.38
CA ALA A 232 -13.21 -3.69 -21.24
C ALA A 232 -13.97 -3.63 -22.58
N ALA A 233 -15.30 -3.74 -22.52
CA ALA A 233 -16.18 -3.57 -23.67
C ALA A 233 -15.92 -2.21 -24.37
N GLY A 234 -15.98 -2.20 -25.71
CA GLY A 234 -15.71 -1.00 -26.51
C GLY A 234 -14.22 -0.67 -26.71
N THR A 235 -13.32 -1.48 -26.16
CA THR A 235 -11.86 -1.34 -26.35
C THR A 235 -11.37 -2.30 -27.42
N ALA A 236 -10.67 -1.78 -28.43
CA ALA A 236 -9.94 -2.60 -29.40
C ALA A 236 -8.60 -3.02 -28.79
N ALA A 237 -8.34 -4.33 -28.73
CA ALA A 237 -7.10 -4.86 -28.20
C ALA A 237 -6.19 -5.37 -29.32
N ARG A 238 -4.92 -4.96 -29.30
CA ARG A 238 -3.86 -5.59 -30.09
C ARG A 238 -3.08 -6.53 -29.17
N LEU A 239 -3.00 -7.81 -29.53
CA LEU A 239 -2.37 -8.84 -28.71
C LEU A 239 -0.97 -9.20 -29.23
N ASP A 240 0.00 -9.22 -28.33
CA ASP A 240 1.31 -9.88 -28.44
C ASP A 240 1.44 -10.83 -27.24
N VAL A 241 0.95 -12.05 -27.38
CA VAL A 241 0.86 -13.05 -26.31
C VAL A 241 1.74 -14.26 -26.63
N HIS A 242 2.57 -14.65 -25.68
CA HIS A 242 3.52 -15.75 -25.87
C HIS A 242 3.69 -16.56 -24.58
N THR A 243 3.50 -17.88 -24.67
CA THR A 243 3.85 -18.84 -23.63
C THR A 243 4.93 -19.78 -24.14
N GLY A 244 5.94 -20.08 -23.32
CA GLY A 244 6.96 -21.09 -23.63
C GLY A 244 6.38 -22.50 -23.55
N HIS A 245 5.69 -22.79 -22.45
CA HIS A 245 5.02 -24.06 -22.17
C HIS A 245 3.63 -23.80 -21.59
N GLY A 246 2.59 -24.01 -22.41
CA GLY A 246 1.19 -23.83 -22.04
C GLY A 246 0.34 -23.55 -23.27
N HIS A 247 -0.89 -23.12 -23.03
CA HIS A 247 -1.86 -22.78 -24.07
C HIS A 247 -2.27 -21.31 -23.99
N VAL A 248 -2.47 -20.71 -25.16
CA VAL A 248 -3.08 -19.38 -25.28
C VAL A 248 -4.54 -19.55 -25.66
N ARG A 249 -5.46 -18.99 -24.87
CA ARG A 249 -6.89 -18.91 -25.17
C ARG A 249 -7.27 -17.45 -25.37
N ASP A 250 -7.72 -17.13 -26.59
CA ASP A 250 -8.30 -15.85 -26.94
C ASP A 250 -9.82 -15.99 -27.05
N GLU A 251 -10.52 -15.34 -26.14
CA GLU A 251 -11.98 -15.31 -26.03
C GLU A 251 -12.53 -13.90 -26.25
N LEU A 252 -11.74 -12.98 -26.84
CA LEU A 252 -12.19 -11.60 -27.04
C LEU A 252 -13.38 -11.46 -27.98
N GLY A 253 -13.68 -12.51 -28.74
CA GLY A 253 -14.59 -12.48 -29.88
C GLY A 253 -14.06 -11.56 -30.97
N GLY A 254 -14.35 -11.85 -32.24
CA GLY A 254 -13.97 -10.95 -33.33
C GLY A 254 -14.66 -9.58 -33.13
N ALA A 255 -13.94 -8.59 -32.60
CA ALA A 255 -14.47 -7.24 -32.47
C ALA A 255 -14.43 -6.58 -33.84
N GLU A 256 -15.60 -6.18 -34.36
CA GLU A 256 -15.71 -5.37 -35.56
C GLU A 256 -14.77 -4.17 -35.47
N ALA A 257 -13.81 -4.11 -36.41
CA ALA A 257 -12.73 -3.15 -36.47
C ALA A 257 -13.18 -1.69 -36.77
N GLY A 258 -14.41 -1.32 -36.43
CA GLY A 258 -15.05 -0.10 -36.94
C GLY A 258 -15.43 0.98 -35.93
N LYS A 259 -15.60 0.70 -34.62
CA LYS A 259 -16.10 1.70 -33.63
C LYS A 259 -15.58 1.49 -32.21
N ALA A 260 -14.27 1.34 -32.04
CA ALA A 260 -13.67 1.37 -30.70
C ALA A 260 -13.04 2.75 -30.48
N ASP A 261 -13.57 3.50 -29.52
CA ASP A 261 -13.02 4.81 -29.12
C ASP A 261 -11.70 4.67 -28.34
N ARG A 262 -11.38 3.46 -27.86
CA ARG A 262 -10.21 3.16 -27.03
C ARG A 262 -9.39 2.01 -27.57
N ARG A 263 -8.07 2.05 -27.38
CA ARG A 263 -7.13 1.07 -27.91
C ARG A 263 -6.17 0.60 -26.83
N ALA A 264 -6.19 -0.69 -26.53
CA ALA A 264 -5.26 -1.33 -25.61
C ALA A 264 -4.22 -2.16 -26.38
N GLU A 265 -2.94 -2.02 -26.04
CA GLU A 265 -1.89 -2.93 -26.51
C GLU A 265 -1.53 -3.89 -25.39
N ILE A 266 -1.80 -5.19 -25.59
CA ILE A 266 -1.62 -6.22 -24.57
C ILE A 266 -0.44 -7.08 -24.96
N ARG A 267 0.59 -7.04 -24.13
CA ARG A 267 1.80 -7.86 -24.21
C ARG A 267 1.84 -8.77 -22.99
N ALA A 268 1.53 -10.06 -23.17
CA ALA A 268 1.59 -11.02 -22.07
C ALA A 268 2.60 -12.12 -22.38
N ARG A 269 3.53 -12.37 -21.45
CA ARG A 269 4.54 -13.41 -21.60
C ARG A 269 4.64 -14.28 -20.34
N THR A 270 4.62 -15.59 -20.54
CA THR A 270 4.92 -16.58 -19.50
C THR A 270 5.89 -17.64 -20.04
N SER A 271 6.77 -18.18 -19.20
CA SER A 271 7.62 -19.32 -19.62
C SER A 271 6.90 -20.65 -19.38
N PHE A 272 6.17 -20.76 -18.27
CA PHE A 272 5.39 -21.93 -17.88
C PHE A 272 4.02 -21.49 -17.34
N GLY A 273 2.97 -21.77 -18.08
CA GLY A 273 1.59 -21.41 -17.72
C GLY A 273 0.73 -21.09 -18.93
N ASP A 274 -0.57 -21.06 -18.70
CA ASP A 274 -1.55 -20.70 -19.71
C ASP A 274 -1.75 -19.18 -19.76
N ILE A 275 -2.11 -18.67 -20.93
CA ILE A 275 -2.54 -17.28 -21.10
C ILE A 275 -3.99 -17.28 -21.54
N ARG A 276 -4.86 -16.60 -20.78
CA ARG A 276 -6.26 -16.38 -21.14
C ARG A 276 -6.53 -14.90 -21.34
N VAL A 277 -7.06 -14.55 -22.49
CA VAL A 277 -7.55 -13.20 -22.79
C VAL A 277 -9.05 -13.28 -23.02
N HIS A 278 -9.82 -12.47 -22.30
CA HIS A 278 -11.29 -12.49 -22.34
C HIS A 278 -11.88 -11.09 -22.27
N ARG A 279 -13.19 -10.97 -22.51
CA ARG A 279 -13.93 -9.72 -22.28
C ARG A 279 -14.32 -9.60 -20.81
N ALA A 280 -13.99 -8.46 -20.21
CA ALA A 280 -14.35 -8.12 -18.84
C ALA A 280 -15.84 -7.77 -18.71
#